data_AF-A0A931QWF2-F1
#
_entry.id   AF-A0A931QWF2-F1
#
_cell.length_a   1.000
_cell.length_b   1.000
_cell.length_c   1.000
_cell.angle_alpha   90.00
_cell.angle_beta   90.00
_cell.angle_gamma   90.00
#
_symmetry.space_group_name_H-M   'P 1'
#
loop_
_entity.id
_entity.type
_entity.pdbx_description
1 polymer ?
#
loop_
_entity_poly.entity_id
_entity_poly.type
_entity_poly.pdbx_seq_one_letter_code
_entity_poly.pdbx_strand_id
1 'polypeptide(L)'
;MFGKRFERELQMIEDALEDEQSKDDFKEYTRPLVEAVADKYATHEHAKKIPRKKLVEAGWTHFDFALKKYKENADLMLERKKELFFFSTYFTWFIRQGIVEYIKTFNE
;
A
#
# COMPACT_ATOMS: atom_id res chain seq x y z
N MET A 1 -23.47 8.60 3.28
CA MET A 1 -22.67 9.74 2.79
C MET A 1 -21.23 9.42 3.17
N PHE A 2 -20.34 9.25 2.20
CA PHE A 2 -18.94 8.96 2.49
C PHE A 2 -18.34 10.12 3.29
N GLY A 3 -17.48 9.85 4.28
CA GLY A 3 -16.86 10.92 5.07
C GLY A 3 -15.86 11.71 4.23
N LYS A 4 -15.64 13.00 4.53
CA LYS A 4 -14.67 13.88 3.83
C LYS A 4 -13.27 13.27 3.64
N ARG A 5 -12.86 12.40 4.57
CA ARG A 5 -11.58 11.67 4.49
C ARG A 5 -11.53 10.68 3.32
N PHE A 6 -12.63 9.98 3.06
CA PHE A 6 -12.71 8.99 1.99
C PHE A 6 -12.62 9.66 0.61
N GLU A 7 -13.37 10.74 0.42
CA GLU A 7 -13.34 11.51 -0.83
C GLU A 7 -11.93 12.04 -1.12
N ARG A 8 -11.24 12.51 -0.08
CA ARG A 8 -9.84 12.96 -0.21
C ARG A 8 -8.89 11.80 -0.57
N GLU A 9 -9.00 10.66 0.11
CA GLU A 9 -8.16 9.49 -0.19
C GLU A 9 -8.41 8.96 -1.62
N LEU A 10 -9.66 8.98 -2.08
CA LEU A 10 -10.00 8.58 -3.45
C LEU A 10 -9.43 9.55 -4.49
N GLN A 11 -9.56 10.86 -4.27
CA GLN A 11 -8.99 11.88 -5.15
C GLN A 11 -7.46 11.73 -5.26
N MET A 12 -6.77 11.55 -4.13
CA MET A 12 -5.31 11.35 -4.14
C MET A 12 -4.89 10.11 -4.94
N ILE A 13 -5.73 9.06 -4.97
CA ILE A 13 -5.48 7.85 -5.75
C ILE A 13 -5.74 8.09 -7.24
N GLU A 14 -6.79 8.84 -7.58
CA GLU A 14 -7.06 9.27 -8.96
C GLU A 14 -5.88 10.08 -9.49
N ASP A 15 -5.46 11.12 -8.76
CA ASP A 15 -4.32 11.96 -9.12
C ASP A 15 -3.03 11.13 -9.28
N ALA A 16 -2.76 10.21 -8.34
CA ALA A 16 -1.60 9.32 -8.37
C ALA A 16 -1.60 8.29 -9.53
N LEU A 17 -2.76 8.02 -10.13
CA LEU A 17 -2.87 7.14 -11.31
C LEU A 17 -2.66 7.90 -12.62
N GLU A 18 -2.84 9.23 -12.62
CA GLU A 18 -2.73 10.08 -13.81
C GLU A 18 -1.35 10.75 -13.94
N ASP A 19 -0.69 11.05 -12.82
CA ASP A 19 0.55 11.84 -12.79
C ASP A 19 1.60 11.26 -11.81
N GLU A 20 2.86 11.27 -12.24
CA GLU A 20 3.99 10.74 -11.44
C GLU A 20 4.32 11.63 -10.24
N GLN A 21 4.13 12.96 -10.32
CA GLN A 21 4.36 13.83 -9.15
C GLN A 21 3.35 13.53 -8.05
N SER A 22 2.08 13.41 -8.42
CA SER A 22 0.97 13.05 -7.52
C SER A 22 1.14 11.65 -6.93
N LYS A 23 1.72 10.73 -7.71
CA LYS A 23 2.09 9.39 -7.24
C LYS A 23 3.17 9.45 -6.17
N ASP A 24 4.21 10.26 -6.36
CA ASP A 24 5.27 10.43 -5.37
C ASP A 24 4.75 11.15 -4.12
N ASP A 25 3.88 12.15 -4.27
CA ASP A 25 3.19 12.78 -3.14
C ASP A 25 2.35 11.76 -2.35
N PHE A 26 1.68 10.83 -3.05
CA PHE A 26 0.92 9.76 -2.42
C PHE A 26 1.82 8.72 -1.75
N LYS A 27 3.01 8.43 -2.31
CA LYS A 27 4.03 7.61 -1.62
C LYS A 27 4.49 8.29 -0.33
N GLU A 28 4.73 9.60 -0.32
CA GLU A 28 5.09 10.32 0.91
C GLU A 28 3.96 10.25 1.95
N TYR A 29 2.71 10.44 1.53
CA TYR A 29 1.55 10.28 2.40
C TYR A 29 1.44 8.86 3.00
N THR A 30 1.74 7.84 2.21
CA THR A 30 1.62 6.42 2.61
C THR A 30 2.88 5.85 3.27
N ARG A 31 4.02 6.54 3.18
CA ARG A 31 5.32 6.12 3.74
C ARG A 31 5.24 5.71 5.20
N PRO A 32 4.58 6.45 6.12
CA PRO A 32 4.47 6.04 7.52
C PRO A 32 3.83 4.65 7.69
N LEU A 33 2.87 4.29 6.84
CA LEU A 33 2.23 2.97 6.88
C LEU A 33 3.19 1.87 6.43
N VAL A 34 3.93 2.10 5.34
CA VAL A 34 4.93 1.13 4.83
C VAL A 34 6.01 0.88 5.87
N GLU A 35 6.52 1.95 6.46
CA GLU A 35 7.52 1.88 7.54
C GLU A 35 6.99 1.12 8.75
N ALA A 36 5.79 1.44 9.23
CA ALA A 36 5.18 0.77 10.38
C ALA A 36 4.93 -0.73 10.13
N VAL A 37 4.65 -1.14 8.89
CA VAL A 37 4.55 -2.56 8.53
C VAL A 37 5.93 -3.19 8.48
N ALA A 38 6.91 -2.58 7.82
CA ALA A 38 8.28 -3.08 7.73
C ALA A 38 8.92 -3.29 9.11
N ASP A 39 8.67 -2.39 10.07
CA ASP A 39 9.17 -2.50 11.44
C ASP A 39 8.66 -3.76 12.16
N LYS A 40 7.43 -4.18 11.88
CA LYS A 40 6.88 -5.45 12.43
C LYS A 40 7.61 -6.67 11.87
N TYR A 41 8.09 -6.60 10.63
CA TYR A 41 8.88 -7.69 10.03
C TYR A 41 10.33 -7.65 10.45
N ALA A 42 10.91 -6.48 10.70
CA ALA A 42 12.30 -6.35 11.15
C ALA A 42 12.58 -7.12 12.45
N THR A 43 11.56 -7.32 13.30
CA THR A 43 11.66 -8.11 14.53
C THR A 43 11.47 -9.62 14.33
N HIS A 44 11.08 -10.09 13.15
CA HIS A 44 10.89 -11.52 12.88
C HIS A 44 12.22 -12.23 12.65
N GLU A 45 12.32 -13.47 13.15
CA GLU A 45 13.51 -14.31 13.04
C GLU A 45 13.98 -14.50 11.58
N HIS A 46 13.04 -14.73 10.66
CA HIS A 46 13.31 -14.92 9.23
C HIS A 46 13.80 -13.66 8.49
N ALA A 47 13.71 -12.48 9.11
CA ALA A 47 14.14 -11.21 8.53
C ALA A 47 15.31 -10.57 9.28
N LYS A 48 15.85 -11.22 10.31
CA LYS A 48 16.85 -10.65 11.24
C LYS A 48 18.15 -10.18 10.56
N LYS A 49 18.50 -10.76 9.40
CA LYS A 49 19.68 -10.39 8.60
C LYS A 49 19.38 -9.34 7.51
N ILE A 50 18.12 -9.00 7.31
CA ILE A 50 17.69 -8.09 6.26
C ILE A 50 17.71 -6.66 6.81
N PRO A 51 18.42 -5.71 6.17
CA PRO A 51 18.37 -4.31 6.58
C PRO A 51 16.94 -3.76 6.50
N ARG A 52 16.50 -2.99 7.51
CA ARG A 52 15.18 -2.33 7.54
C ARG A 52 14.85 -1.63 6.21
N LYS A 53 15.83 -0.91 5.65
CA LYS A 53 15.68 -0.20 4.37
C LYS A 53 15.20 -1.13 3.24
N LYS A 54 15.69 -2.37 3.19
CA LYS A 54 15.27 -3.38 2.20
C LYS A 54 13.85 -3.87 2.42
N LEU A 55 13.41 -3.99 3.67
CA LEU A 55 12.01 -4.30 3.99
C LEU A 55 11.07 -3.16 3.58
N VAL A 56 11.49 -1.91 3.79
CA VAL A 56 10.72 -0.74 3.32
C VAL A 56 10.65 -0.70 1.80
N GLU A 57 11.78 -0.89 1.10
CA GLU A 57 11.82 -1.00 -0.38
C GLU A 57 10.89 -2.12 -0.87
N ALA A 58 10.94 -3.30 -0.24
CA ALA A 58 10.08 -4.43 -0.59
C ALA A 58 8.59 -4.14 -0.35
N GLY A 59 8.25 -3.33 0.65
CA GLY A 59 6.88 -2.91 0.92
C GLY A 59 6.23 -2.09 -0.20
N TRP A 60 7.04 -1.50 -1.09
CA TRP A 60 6.54 -0.74 -2.25
C TRP A 60 6.35 -1.58 -3.52
N THR A 61 6.78 -2.85 -3.51
CA THR A 61 6.77 -3.74 -4.70
C THR A 61 5.44 -3.74 -5.44
N HIS A 62 4.32 -3.74 -4.70
CA HIS A 62 2.97 -3.85 -5.26
C HIS A 62 2.19 -2.53 -5.23
N PHE A 63 2.86 -1.39 -5.05
CA PHE A 63 2.20 -0.07 -4.90
C PHE A 63 1.26 0.25 -6.07
N ASP A 64 1.78 0.23 -7.29
CA ASP A 64 1.02 0.58 -8.49
C ASP A 64 -0.16 -0.36 -8.72
N PHE A 65 0.04 -1.66 -8.44
CA PHE A 65 -1.04 -2.64 -8.53
C PHE A 65 -2.13 -2.38 -7.49
N ALA A 66 -1.74 -2.04 -6.26
CA ALA A 66 -2.67 -1.73 -5.19
C ALA A 66 -3.50 -0.47 -5.47
N LEU A 67 -2.90 0.57 -6.05
CA LEU A 67 -3.63 1.79 -6.48
C LEU A 67 -4.71 1.45 -7.49
N LYS A 68 -4.35 0.74 -8.56
CA LYS A 68 -5.28 0.33 -9.62
C LYS A 68 -6.42 -0.51 -9.06
N LYS A 69 -6.11 -1.51 -8.23
CA LYS A 69 -7.12 -2.39 -7.64
C LYS A 69 -8.02 -1.69 -6.62
N TYR A 70 -7.49 -0.72 -5.89
CA TYR A 70 -8.32 0.08 -4.99
C TYR A 70 -9.30 0.95 -5.79
N LYS A 71 -8.85 1.60 -6.86
CA LYS A 71 -9.71 2.40 -7.75
C LYS A 71 -10.81 1.56 -8.39
N GLU A 72 -10.48 0.39 -8.94
CA GLU A 72 -11.47 -0.56 -9.48
C GLU A 72 -12.55 -0.91 -8.45
N ASN A 73 -12.16 -1.16 -7.19
CA ASN A 73 -13.13 -1.47 -6.15
C ASN A 73 -13.95 -0.24 -5.73
N ALA A 74 -13.34 0.96 -5.69
CA ALA A 74 -14.02 2.21 -5.38
C ALA A 74 -15.10 2.53 -6.43
N ASP A 75 -14.81 2.30 -7.71
CA ASP A 75 -15.76 2.49 -8.80
C ASP A 75 -16.95 1.54 -8.69
N LEU A 76 -16.70 0.26 -8.40
CA LEU A 76 -17.77 -0.72 -8.14
C LEU A 76 -18.64 -0.33 -6.94
N MET A 77 -18.08 0.32 -5.92
CA MET A 77 -18.82 0.81 -4.76
C MET A 77 -19.69 2.03 -5.13
N LEU A 78 -19.17 2.96 -5.93
CA LEU A 78 -19.96 4.10 -6.45
C LEU A 78 -21.15 3.63 -7.29
N GLU A 79 -21.01 2.49 -7.98
CA GLU A 79 -22.09 1.80 -8.68
C GLU A 79 -23.05 1.01 -7.75
N ARG A 80 -22.89 1.11 -6.42
CA ARG A 80 -23.62 0.36 -5.37
C ARG A 80 -23.47 -1.17 -5.45
N LYS A 81 -22.39 -1.67 -6.04
CA LYS A 81 -22.17 -3.11 -6.25
C LYS A 81 -21.37 -3.80 -5.15
N LYS A 82 -20.63 -3.05 -4.32
CA LYS A 82 -19.79 -3.58 -3.22
C LYS A 82 -19.60 -2.59 -2.07
N GLU A 83 -19.26 -3.09 -0.88
CA GLU A 83 -18.71 -2.29 0.23
C GLU A 83 -17.19 -2.12 0.07
N LEU A 84 -16.66 -0.95 0.41
CA LEU A 84 -15.22 -0.67 0.35
C LEU A 84 -14.59 -0.58 1.74
N PHE A 85 -13.38 -1.12 1.87
CA PHE A 85 -12.54 -0.96 3.05
C PHE A 85 -11.70 0.32 2.94
N PHE A 86 -11.29 0.88 4.08
CA PHE A 86 -10.31 1.97 4.12
C PHE A 86 -9.05 1.60 3.33
N PHE A 87 -8.48 2.58 2.62
CA PHE A 87 -7.26 2.40 1.83
C PHE A 87 -6.13 1.79 2.67
N SER A 88 -5.96 2.22 3.92
CA SER A 88 -4.94 1.69 4.82
C SER A 88 -5.06 0.17 5.03
N THR A 89 -6.28 -0.35 5.20
CA THR A 89 -6.53 -1.79 5.36
C THR A 89 -6.20 -2.54 4.08
N TYR A 90 -6.65 -2.01 2.95
CA TYR A 90 -6.41 -2.61 1.63
C TYR A 90 -4.92 -2.65 1.30
N PHE A 91 -4.26 -1.51 1.45
CA PHE A 91 -2.87 -1.31 1.08
C PHE A 91 -1.91 -2.06 2.00
N THR A 92 -2.25 -2.23 3.28
CA THR A 92 -1.46 -3.06 4.22
C THR A 92 -1.25 -4.48 3.72
N TRP A 93 -2.22 -5.08 3.04
CA TRP A 93 -2.08 -6.43 2.50
C TRP A 93 -0.97 -6.50 1.44
N PHE A 94 -0.94 -5.53 0.52
CA PHE A 94 0.06 -5.44 -0.53
C PHE A 94 1.47 -5.15 0.01
N ILE A 95 1.57 -4.29 1.02
CA ILE A 95 2.85 -4.01 1.69
C ILE A 95 3.41 -5.31 2.31
N ARG A 96 2.57 -6.04 3.05
CA ARG A 96 2.96 -7.32 3.67
C ARG A 96 3.39 -8.34 2.63
N GLN A 97 2.63 -8.44 1.54
CA GLN A 97 2.90 -9.38 0.47
C GLN A 97 4.28 -9.14 -0.16
N GLY A 98 4.60 -7.88 -0.49
CA GLY A 98 5.91 -7.53 -1.05
C GLY A 98 7.08 -7.83 -0.10
N ILE A 99 6.89 -7.57 1.20
CA ILE A 99 7.90 -7.91 2.22
C ILE A 99 8.09 -9.42 2.35
N VAL A 100 7.00 -10.20 2.40
CA VAL A 100 7.06 -11.66 2.54
C VAL A 100 7.73 -12.31 1.33
N GLU A 101 7.40 -11.86 0.13
CA GLU A 101 8.04 -12.32 -1.11
C GLU A 101 9.55 -12.05 -1.08
N TYR A 102 9.96 -10.84 -0.69
CA TYR A 102 11.36 -10.49 -0.54
C TYR A 102 12.10 -11.38 0.49
N ILE A 103 11.49 -11.62 1.65
CA ILE A 103 12.06 -12.49 2.69
C ILE A 103 12.23 -13.92 2.17
N LYS A 104 11.27 -14.44 1.39
CA LYS A 104 11.37 -15.79 0.81
C LYS A 104 12.54 -15.87 -0.16
N THR A 105 12.61 -14.97 -1.12
CA THR A 105 13.71 -14.92 -2.11
C THR A 105 15.08 -14.72 -1.47
N PHE A 106 15.17 -14.03 -0.34
CA PHE A 106 16.43 -13.86 0.39
C PHE A 106 16.92 -15.14 1.09
N ASN A 107 16.00 -16.04 1.44
CA ASN A 107 16.30 -17.27 2.19
C ASN A 107 16.38 -18.53 1.32
N GLU A 108 16.09 -18.40 0.01
CA GLU A 108 16.34 -19.42 -1.03
C GLU A 108 17.81 -19.40 -1.47
#